data_AF-A0A7M2IZ02-F1
#
_entry.id   AF-A0A7M2IZ02-F1
#
_cell.length_a   1.000
_cell.length_b   1.000
_cell.length_c   1.000
_cell.angle_alpha   90.00
_cell.angle_beta   90.00
_cell.angle_gamma   90.00
#
_symmetry.space_group_name_H-M   'P 1'
#
loop_
_entity.id
_entity.type
_entity.pdbx_description
1 polymer ?
#
loop_
_entity_poly.entity_id
_entity_poly.type
_entity_poly.pdbx_seq_one_letter_code
_entity_poly.pdbx_strand_id
1 'polypeptide(L)'
;MRFFSTLLLVGGLATLSGCATQASKVDQMLADTLAQPLVENSIVREGDLLSFELLMPLSTPGARRTMQFEAACSSPQLSLLYLDGSQRVYPLKAGRYTEARKLSADLHAKLAANPTFVRACAQTPKPDWRLVKTDERGNWVLIDAASIKTVEGEVRFWAAFDNPTVLNDLPYDAPYAQKREHFAVSCANGTYKELAGYDLDARNRVSDGRVDSFPTPRNIVGSDTDYELLFNSVCATPEKIAALPLFKPRLKAPATIALGSVQPPVLAALAQFDQDKPTSSLKYVHFTGTSTMKGKTSNSTSEQFISRDAASGQLSIALRGEGYESQSVSWRNLIDLVSKSTFGGSMAESTTTTQLSFTGNWKALPVGDTLVYQSTRSTLNSVIGNYDKQTITRCVVERQLPASELNPNLLGSAKALSCRNDNDKYNRVNHLFYLTDYAYFLESSTDKNEFFYSDTRIDKFE
;
A
#
# COMPACT_ATOMS: atom_id res chain seq x y z
N MET A 1 35.30 -41.55 2.35
CA MET A 1 35.20 -40.57 3.45
C MET A 1 34.14 -39.56 3.06
N ARG A 2 33.08 -39.47 3.88
CA ARG A 2 31.97 -38.50 3.93
C ARG A 2 31.07 -38.33 2.69
N PHE A 3 29.93 -39.03 2.78
CA PHE A 3 28.68 -38.82 2.07
C PHE A 3 27.93 -37.57 2.57
N PHE A 4 27.34 -36.81 1.65
CA PHE A 4 26.23 -35.90 1.91
C PHE A 4 24.93 -36.71 1.80
N SER A 5 24.08 -36.65 2.84
CA SER A 5 22.73 -37.18 2.79
C SER A 5 21.71 -36.03 2.81
N THR A 6 21.02 -35.88 1.69
CA THR A 6 19.64 -35.41 1.57
C THR A 6 18.72 -36.09 2.59
N LEU A 7 17.78 -35.34 3.19
CA LEU A 7 16.56 -35.94 3.74
C LEU A 7 15.35 -35.05 3.49
N LEU A 8 14.42 -35.59 2.69
CA LEU A 8 13.04 -35.17 2.48
C LEU A 8 12.13 -35.75 3.60
N LEU A 9 10.98 -35.09 3.79
CA LEU A 9 9.79 -35.48 4.56
C LEU A 9 9.45 -37.00 4.52
N VAL A 10 9.00 -37.58 5.65
CA VAL A 10 7.72 -38.31 5.81
C VAL A 10 7.24 -38.21 7.28
N GLY A 11 5.92 -38.14 7.46
CA GLY A 11 5.16 -37.77 8.67
C GLY A 11 5.17 -38.74 9.87
N GLY A 12 4.71 -38.20 11.01
CA GLY A 12 4.39 -38.92 12.24
C GLY A 12 4.19 -37.97 13.44
N LEU A 13 2.94 -37.60 13.75
CA LEU A 13 2.45 -37.09 15.06
C LEU A 13 3.37 -36.18 15.91
N ALA A 14 3.89 -35.09 15.35
CA ALA A 14 4.67 -34.09 16.10
C ALA A 14 4.36 -32.65 15.63
N THR A 15 3.13 -32.14 15.80
CA THR A 15 2.77 -30.85 15.16
C THR A 15 1.96 -29.86 16.00
N LEU A 16 2.23 -29.74 17.31
CA LEU A 16 1.82 -28.56 18.09
C LEU A 16 2.98 -27.98 18.93
N SER A 17 3.79 -28.84 19.53
CA SER A 17 4.98 -28.44 20.32
C SER A 17 6.10 -27.87 19.46
N GLY A 18 6.27 -28.32 18.21
CA GLY A 18 7.26 -27.79 17.27
C GLY A 18 6.97 -26.35 16.82
N CYS A 19 5.70 -26.01 16.57
CA CYS A 19 5.29 -24.65 16.22
C CYS A 19 5.39 -23.70 17.41
N ALA A 20 4.99 -24.14 18.61
CA ALA A 20 5.07 -23.31 19.82
C ALA A 20 6.52 -23.00 20.23
N THR A 21 7.43 -23.97 20.12
CA THR A 21 8.86 -23.77 20.44
C THR A 21 9.61 -22.95 19.39
N GLN A 22 9.18 -22.97 18.13
CA GLN A 22 9.72 -22.07 17.11
C GLN A 22 9.18 -20.64 17.27
N ALA A 23 7.89 -20.48 17.56
CA ALA A 23 7.29 -19.18 17.84
C ALA A 23 7.97 -18.48 19.03
N SER A 24 8.21 -19.21 20.13
CA SER A 24 8.89 -18.65 21.30
C SER A 24 10.33 -18.22 21.02
N LYS A 25 11.06 -18.94 20.15
CA LYS A 25 12.41 -18.54 19.73
C LYS A 25 12.42 -17.28 18.87
N VAL A 26 11.46 -17.14 17.95
CA VAL A 26 11.34 -15.94 17.11
C VAL A 26 10.98 -14.73 17.96
N ASP A 27 10.03 -14.86 18.88
CA ASP A 27 9.64 -13.77 19.78
C ASP A 27 10.80 -13.39 20.71
N GLN A 28 11.57 -14.36 21.20
CA GLN A 28 12.78 -14.08 21.98
C GLN A 28 13.83 -13.31 21.15
N MET A 29 14.11 -13.75 19.92
CA MET A 29 15.04 -13.04 19.02
C MET A 29 14.58 -11.59 18.76
N LEU A 30 13.28 -11.38 18.54
CA LEU A 30 12.71 -10.04 18.38
C LEU A 30 12.88 -9.22 19.66
N ALA A 31 12.57 -9.79 20.83
CA ALA A 31 12.75 -9.11 22.12
C ALA A 31 14.22 -8.72 22.38
N ASP A 32 15.15 -9.63 22.10
CA ASP A 32 16.59 -9.38 22.27
C ASP A 32 17.10 -8.30 21.31
N THR A 33 16.55 -8.26 20.09
CA THR A 33 16.86 -7.22 19.10
C THR A 33 16.28 -5.88 19.51
N LEU A 34 15.02 -5.83 19.98
CA LEU A 34 14.35 -4.60 20.46
C LEU A 34 15.05 -3.96 21.68
N ALA A 35 15.83 -4.74 22.42
CA ALA A 35 16.66 -4.25 23.52
C ALA A 35 17.99 -3.61 23.05
N GLN A 36 18.40 -3.79 21.79
CA GLN A 36 19.64 -3.21 21.26
C GLN A 36 19.50 -1.70 21.02
N PRO A 37 20.58 -0.92 21.14
CA PRO A 37 20.55 0.49 20.79
C PRO A 37 20.10 0.74 19.34
N LEU A 38 19.32 1.80 19.13
CA LEU A 38 18.96 2.29 17.81
C LEU A 38 20.21 2.71 17.03
N VAL A 39 20.24 2.37 15.75
CA VAL A 39 21.25 2.87 14.81
C VAL A 39 20.97 4.35 14.55
N GLU A 40 21.83 5.25 15.01
CA GLU A 40 21.56 6.70 15.04
C GLU A 40 21.16 7.27 13.67
N ASN A 41 21.91 6.92 12.61
CA ASN A 41 21.66 7.47 11.27
C ASN A 41 20.40 6.93 10.59
N SER A 42 19.75 5.92 11.18
CA SER A 42 18.55 5.25 10.64
C SER A 42 17.23 5.95 11.01
N ILE A 43 17.27 6.86 11.98
CA ILE A 43 16.06 7.35 12.64
C ILE A 43 15.39 8.41 11.75
N VAL A 44 14.22 8.09 11.22
CA VAL A 44 13.34 9.02 10.50
C VAL A 44 11.97 9.07 11.17
N ARG A 45 11.42 10.27 11.31
CA ARG A 45 10.11 10.50 11.95
C ARG A 45 9.04 10.82 10.92
N GLU A 46 7.83 10.32 11.13
CA GLU A 46 6.61 10.71 10.43
C GLU A 46 5.48 10.84 11.45
N GLY A 47 5.11 12.07 11.81
CA GLY A 47 4.12 12.31 12.86
C GLY A 47 4.53 11.72 14.22
N ASP A 48 3.78 10.73 14.71
CA ASP A 48 4.10 10.01 15.95
C ASP A 48 4.97 8.76 15.75
N LEU A 49 5.19 8.35 14.50
CA LEU A 49 5.93 7.14 14.16
C LEU A 49 7.41 7.45 13.97
N LEU A 50 8.27 6.57 14.49
CA LEU A 50 9.68 6.49 14.13
C LEU A 50 9.92 5.22 13.34
N SER A 51 10.61 5.36 12.20
CA SER A 51 11.24 4.25 11.50
C SER A 51 12.74 4.24 11.82
N PHE A 52 13.28 3.07 12.14
CA PHE A 52 14.67 2.92 12.59
C PHE A 52 15.17 1.47 12.43
N GLU A 53 16.49 1.33 12.40
CA GLU A 53 17.18 0.04 12.42
C GLU A 53 17.72 -0.31 13.81
N LEU A 54 17.67 -1.59 14.14
CA LEU A 54 18.36 -2.20 15.28
C LEU A 54 19.36 -3.23 14.77
N LEU A 55 20.54 -3.28 15.39
CA LEU A 55 21.49 -4.36 15.16
C LEU A 55 20.92 -5.66 15.72
N MET A 56 21.01 -6.75 14.95
CA MET A 56 20.68 -8.06 15.50
C MET A 56 21.81 -8.56 16.41
N PRO A 57 21.48 -9.15 17.57
CA PRO A 57 22.46 -9.86 18.40
C PRO A 57 23.17 -10.93 17.56
N LEU A 58 24.50 -10.84 17.42
CA LEU A 58 25.29 -11.65 16.49
C LEU A 58 25.19 -13.16 16.78
N SER A 59 25.17 -13.98 15.72
CA SER A 59 25.52 -15.41 15.78
C SER A 59 26.83 -15.73 15.04
N THR A 60 27.35 -14.78 14.24
CA THR A 60 28.54 -14.98 13.39
C THR A 60 29.34 -13.67 13.29
N PRO A 61 30.66 -13.67 13.55
CA PRO A 61 31.51 -12.48 13.39
C PRO A 61 31.54 -12.00 11.93
N GLY A 62 31.43 -10.69 11.71
CA GLY A 62 31.69 -10.04 10.41
C GLY A 62 30.48 -9.72 9.52
N ALA A 63 29.28 -10.23 9.83
CA ALA A 63 28.06 -9.86 9.09
C ALA A 63 27.18 -8.92 9.93
N ARG A 64 27.19 -7.61 9.61
CA ARG A 64 26.23 -6.66 10.16
C ARG A 64 24.85 -7.02 9.61
N ARG A 65 23.93 -7.42 10.49
CA ARG A 65 22.52 -7.64 10.17
C ARG A 65 21.68 -6.69 10.99
N THR A 66 20.73 -6.03 10.35
CA THR A 66 19.81 -5.13 11.02
C THR A 66 18.37 -5.56 10.78
N MET A 67 17.49 -5.16 11.69
CA MET A 67 16.06 -5.23 11.49
C MET A 67 15.51 -3.81 11.47
N GLN A 68 14.73 -3.51 10.44
CA GLN A 68 14.00 -2.25 10.29
C GLN A 68 12.64 -2.38 10.97
N PHE A 69 12.38 -1.48 11.90
CA PHE A 69 11.11 -1.38 12.60
C PHE A 69 10.46 -0.02 12.37
N GLU A 70 9.14 0.01 12.55
CA GLU A 70 8.37 1.23 12.74
C GLU A 70 7.62 1.13 14.07
N ALA A 71 7.70 2.17 14.90
CA ALA A 71 6.99 2.21 16.18
C ALA A 71 6.45 3.59 16.49
N ALA A 72 5.29 3.65 17.16
CA ALA A 72 4.73 4.89 17.65
C ALA A 72 5.39 5.31 18.98
N CYS A 73 5.61 6.61 19.14
CA CYS A 73 6.13 7.15 20.39
C CYS A 73 5.07 7.22 21.50
N SER A 74 3.78 7.31 21.15
CA SER A 74 2.70 7.55 22.11
C SER A 74 1.72 6.37 22.29
N SER A 75 1.78 5.34 21.44
CA SER A 75 0.83 4.22 21.45
C SER A 75 1.54 2.88 21.24
N PRO A 76 0.96 1.73 21.64
CA PRO A 76 1.62 0.42 21.54
C PRO A 76 1.63 -0.15 20.11
N GLN A 77 2.00 0.66 19.13
CA GLN A 77 2.15 0.26 17.74
C GLN A 77 3.62 -0.07 17.47
N LEU A 78 3.85 -1.29 16.99
CA LEU A 78 5.15 -1.76 16.56
C LEU A 78 4.97 -2.67 15.35
N SER A 79 5.75 -2.44 14.29
CA SER A 79 5.76 -3.27 13.09
C SER A 79 7.20 -3.62 12.70
N LEU A 80 7.41 -4.86 12.26
CA LEU A 80 8.61 -5.29 11.56
C LEU A 80 8.43 -5.01 10.06
N LEU A 81 9.35 -4.27 9.46
CA LEU A 81 9.29 -3.92 8.04
C LEU A 81 10.11 -4.89 7.20
N TYR A 82 11.39 -5.07 7.55
CA TYR A 82 12.29 -6.03 6.92
C TYR A 82 13.53 -6.30 7.77
N LEU A 83 14.28 -7.32 7.39
CA LEU A 83 15.62 -7.63 7.87
C LEU A 83 16.62 -7.38 6.74
N ASP A 84 17.68 -6.65 7.07
CA ASP A 84 18.79 -6.37 6.18
C ASP A 84 20.02 -7.20 6.55
N GLY A 85 20.63 -7.81 5.54
CA GLY A 85 21.71 -8.78 5.69
C GLY A 85 22.26 -9.18 4.32
N SER A 86 22.71 -10.42 4.15
CA SER A 86 23.20 -10.91 2.84
C SER A 86 22.10 -10.92 1.76
N GLN A 87 20.84 -11.00 2.16
CA GLN A 87 19.66 -10.83 1.32
C GLN A 87 18.59 -10.13 2.16
N ARG A 88 17.80 -9.25 1.52
CA ARG A 88 16.63 -8.64 2.15
C ARG A 88 15.57 -9.70 2.46
N VAL A 89 15.08 -9.71 3.70
CA VAL A 89 13.99 -10.60 4.13
C VAL A 89 12.82 -9.77 4.62
N TYR A 90 11.68 -9.89 3.96
CA TYR A 90 10.42 -9.29 4.39
C TYR A 90 9.60 -10.31 5.20
N PRO A 91 8.60 -9.87 5.99
CA PRO A 91 7.92 -10.74 6.94
C PRO A 91 7.33 -12.03 6.37
N LEU A 92 6.88 -12.03 5.11
CA LEU A 92 6.28 -13.21 4.46
C LEU A 92 7.17 -13.83 3.38
N LYS A 93 8.22 -13.14 2.90
CA LYS A 93 9.03 -13.61 1.78
C LYS A 93 10.45 -13.03 1.76
N ALA A 94 11.43 -13.90 1.48
CA ALA A 94 12.80 -13.47 1.21
C ALA A 94 12.94 -12.96 -0.24
N GLY A 95 13.66 -11.85 -0.42
CA GLY A 95 14.00 -11.30 -1.73
C GLY A 95 12.82 -10.71 -2.52
N ARG A 96 11.65 -10.52 -1.90
CA ARG A 96 10.53 -9.81 -2.52
C ARG A 96 9.70 -9.11 -1.45
N TYR A 97 9.35 -7.86 -1.71
CA TYR A 97 8.57 -7.03 -0.81
C TYR A 97 7.28 -7.70 -0.37
N THR A 98 7.00 -7.59 0.92
CA THR A 98 5.72 -7.94 1.54
C THR A 98 5.41 -6.90 2.61
N GLU A 99 4.14 -6.70 2.92
CA GLU A 99 3.74 -5.69 3.91
C GLU A 99 4.34 -5.92 5.30
N ALA A 100 4.38 -4.85 6.07
CA ALA A 100 4.84 -4.84 7.45
C ALA A 100 4.03 -5.79 8.34
N ARG A 101 4.73 -6.50 9.23
CA ARG A 101 4.10 -7.37 10.23
C ARG A 101 3.93 -6.61 11.54
N LYS A 102 2.67 -6.39 11.94
CA LYS A 102 2.34 -5.90 13.29
C LYS A 102 2.86 -6.88 14.34
N LEU A 103 3.54 -6.35 15.35
CA LEU A 103 4.08 -7.10 16.49
C LEU A 103 3.19 -6.91 17.73
N SER A 104 3.38 -7.75 18.75
CA SER A 104 2.57 -7.73 19.97
C SER A 104 2.86 -6.50 20.84
N ALA A 105 1.88 -6.14 21.68
CA ALA A 105 2.06 -5.11 22.69
C ALA A 105 3.18 -5.43 23.69
N ASP A 106 3.43 -6.71 23.97
CA ASP A 106 4.54 -7.15 24.83
C ASP A 106 5.91 -6.84 24.22
N LEU A 107 6.08 -7.05 22.91
CA LEU A 107 7.30 -6.67 22.19
C LEU A 107 7.45 -5.13 22.15
N HIS A 108 6.36 -4.40 21.96
CA HIS A 108 6.39 -2.94 22.10
C HIS A 108 6.84 -2.51 23.50
N ALA A 109 6.36 -3.16 24.57
CA ALA A 109 6.79 -2.83 25.94
C ALA A 109 8.30 -3.01 26.15
N LYS A 110 8.92 -4.00 25.49
CA LYS A 110 10.39 -4.15 25.48
C LYS A 110 11.09 -2.99 24.80
N LEU A 111 10.61 -2.56 23.64
CA LEU A 111 11.13 -1.39 22.93
C LEU A 111 10.92 -0.10 23.73
N ALA A 112 9.76 0.09 24.36
CA ALA A 112 9.46 1.26 25.17
C ALA A 112 10.39 1.39 26.39
N ALA A 113 10.96 0.28 26.87
CA ALA A 113 11.99 0.27 27.92
C ALA A 113 13.40 0.55 27.38
N ASN A 114 13.61 0.61 26.06
CA ASN A 114 14.91 0.88 25.45
C ASN A 114 15.27 2.38 25.57
N PRO A 115 16.35 2.75 26.29
CA PRO A 115 16.70 4.15 26.51
C PRO A 115 16.96 4.94 25.23
N THR A 116 17.47 4.27 24.19
CA THR A 116 17.75 4.94 22.91
C THR A 116 16.48 5.25 22.13
N PHE A 117 15.45 4.40 22.23
CA PHE A 117 14.14 4.65 21.65
C PHE A 117 13.41 5.79 22.37
N VAL A 118 13.38 5.76 23.70
CA VAL A 118 12.79 6.83 24.53
C VAL A 118 13.42 8.18 24.19
N ARG A 119 14.76 8.21 24.09
CA ARG A 119 15.49 9.41 23.68
C ARG A 119 15.16 9.84 22.25
N ALA A 120 15.11 8.91 21.30
CA ALA A 120 14.78 9.20 19.92
C ALA A 120 13.38 9.84 19.79
N CYS A 121 12.39 9.33 20.53
CA CYS A 121 11.05 9.90 20.57
C CYS A 121 11.00 11.34 21.11
N ALA A 122 11.83 11.63 22.12
CA ALA A 122 11.92 12.96 22.72
C ALA A 122 12.72 13.96 21.88
N GLN A 123 13.78 13.51 21.20
CA GLN A 123 14.77 14.39 20.58
C GLN A 123 14.64 14.51 19.05
N THR A 124 13.95 13.59 18.38
CA THR A 124 13.73 13.69 16.93
C THR A 124 12.51 14.58 16.69
N PRO A 125 12.67 15.80 16.16
CA PRO A 125 11.54 16.69 15.94
C PRO A 125 10.58 16.12 14.89
N LYS A 126 9.31 16.56 14.93
CA LYS A 126 8.40 16.30 13.81
C LYS A 126 8.96 16.99 12.56
N PRO A 127 8.92 16.33 11.38
CA PRO A 127 9.48 16.91 10.17
C PRO A 127 8.83 18.24 9.80
N ASP A 128 9.65 19.18 9.33
CA ASP A 128 9.23 20.43 8.71
C ASP A 128 9.69 20.42 7.24
N TRP A 129 8.97 19.65 6.42
CA TRP A 129 9.29 19.48 5.01
C TRP A 129 9.04 20.75 4.21
N ARG A 130 10.09 21.22 3.52
CA ARG A 130 10.10 22.43 2.71
C ARG A 130 10.38 22.12 1.25
N LEU A 131 9.62 22.75 0.36
CA LEU A 131 9.74 22.58 -1.08
C LEU A 131 10.93 23.37 -1.62
N VAL A 132 11.91 22.67 -2.17
CA VAL A 132 13.12 23.25 -2.78
C VAL A 132 12.91 23.45 -4.28
N LYS A 133 12.37 22.44 -4.96
CA LYS A 133 12.18 22.43 -6.42
C LYS A 133 10.97 21.59 -6.81
N THR A 134 10.34 21.97 -7.91
CA THR A 134 9.38 21.13 -8.66
C THR A 134 9.87 21.02 -10.09
N ASP A 135 9.85 19.82 -10.66
CA ASP A 135 10.17 19.60 -12.08
C ASP A 135 8.91 19.54 -12.96
N GLU A 136 9.10 19.48 -14.28
CA GLU A 136 8.01 19.42 -15.27
C GLU A 136 7.19 18.12 -15.20
N ARG A 137 7.76 17.05 -14.64
CA ARG A 137 7.08 15.77 -14.42
C ARG A 137 6.30 15.75 -13.10
N GLY A 138 6.36 16.86 -12.35
CA GLY A 138 5.72 17.02 -11.06
C GLY A 138 6.47 16.33 -9.93
N ASN A 139 7.73 15.94 -10.08
CA ASN A 139 8.55 15.49 -8.95
C ASN A 139 8.95 16.68 -8.09
N TRP A 140 8.99 16.47 -6.77
CA TRP A 140 9.39 17.51 -5.83
C TRP A 140 10.65 17.12 -5.07
N VAL A 141 11.54 18.09 -4.91
CA VAL A 141 12.72 18.00 -4.04
C VAL A 141 12.39 18.73 -2.76
N LEU A 142 12.55 18.05 -1.63
CA LEU A 142 12.20 18.54 -0.30
C LEU A 142 13.40 18.49 0.64
N ILE A 143 13.40 19.37 1.63
CA ILE A 143 14.33 19.37 2.75
C ILE A 143 13.58 19.45 4.08
N ASP A 144 13.95 18.66 5.06
CA ASP A 144 13.38 18.76 6.41
C ASP A 144 14.15 19.82 7.20
N ALA A 145 13.56 21.00 7.32
CA ALA A 145 14.16 22.13 8.04
C ALA A 145 14.40 21.82 9.52
N ALA A 146 13.56 20.98 10.13
CA ALA A 146 13.68 20.63 11.55
C ALA A 146 14.82 19.63 11.82
N SER A 147 15.27 18.91 10.79
CA SER A 147 16.37 17.94 10.91
C SER A 147 17.77 18.55 10.83
N ILE A 148 17.89 19.80 10.37
CA ILE A 148 19.17 20.44 10.10
C ILE A 148 19.94 20.68 11.40
N LYS A 149 21.11 20.08 11.52
CA LYS A 149 22.02 20.27 12.65
C LYS A 149 23.48 20.16 12.24
N THR A 150 24.36 20.87 12.93
CA THR A 150 25.81 20.73 12.74
C THR A 150 26.35 19.70 13.72
N VAL A 151 27.07 18.69 13.20
CA VAL A 151 27.72 17.64 13.99
C VAL A 151 29.15 17.49 13.47
N GLU A 152 30.14 17.70 14.34
CA GLU A 152 31.57 17.54 13.99
C GLU A 152 32.00 18.35 12.75
N GLY A 153 31.39 19.53 12.54
CA GLY A 153 31.68 20.40 11.40
C GLY A 153 30.99 20.03 10.08
N GLU A 154 30.17 18.97 10.07
CA GLU A 154 29.29 18.61 8.95
C GLU A 154 27.84 19.03 9.24
N VAL A 155 27.14 19.52 8.23
CA VAL A 155 25.70 19.79 8.30
C VAL A 155 24.96 18.48 8.00
N ARG A 156 24.17 18.00 8.96
CA ARG A 156 23.34 16.80 8.82
C ARG A 156 21.87 17.16 8.68
N PHE A 157 21.16 16.50 7.77
CA PHE A 157 19.74 16.74 7.51
C PHE A 157 19.12 15.63 6.67
N TRP A 158 17.79 15.53 6.72
CA TRP A 158 16.99 14.68 5.83
C TRP A 158 16.50 15.48 4.62
N ALA A 159 16.63 14.89 3.44
CA ALA A 159 16.01 15.34 2.20
C ALA A 159 14.95 14.33 1.75
N ALA A 160 14.03 14.75 0.87
CA ALA A 160 13.10 13.83 0.23
C ALA A 160 12.86 14.13 -1.25
N PHE A 161 12.64 13.07 -2.03
CA PHE A 161 12.33 13.11 -3.45
C PHE A 161 10.94 12.52 -3.66
N ASP A 162 9.97 13.39 -3.90
CA ASP A 162 8.54 13.08 -3.91
C ASP A 162 8.02 12.88 -5.34
N ASN A 163 7.49 11.70 -5.63
CA ASN A 163 6.94 11.33 -6.94
C ASN A 163 5.42 11.51 -6.96
N PRO A 164 4.80 11.92 -8.08
CA PRO A 164 3.34 12.00 -8.19
C PRO A 164 2.65 10.63 -8.22
N THR A 165 3.41 9.57 -8.52
CA THR A 165 2.93 8.20 -8.67
C THR A 165 3.72 7.25 -7.78
N VAL A 166 3.11 6.12 -7.42
CA VAL A 166 3.82 4.98 -6.84
C VAL A 166 4.62 4.29 -7.94
N LEU A 167 5.87 3.99 -7.63
CA LEU A 167 6.83 3.24 -8.42
C LEU A 167 7.28 2.01 -7.63
N ASN A 168 8.05 1.11 -8.24
CA ASN A 168 8.61 -0.06 -7.57
C ASN A 168 10.13 -0.05 -7.74
N ASP A 169 10.88 -0.28 -6.65
CA ASP A 169 12.33 -0.36 -6.70
C ASP A 169 12.83 -1.81 -6.85
N LEU A 170 13.84 -1.98 -7.70
CA LEU A 170 14.51 -3.25 -7.93
C LEU A 170 15.66 -3.41 -6.92
N PRO A 171 15.99 -4.64 -6.49
CA PRO A 171 15.52 -5.92 -7.02
C PRO A 171 14.28 -6.49 -6.30
N TYR A 172 13.79 -5.84 -5.25
CA TYR A 172 12.80 -6.42 -4.34
C TYR A 172 11.34 -6.11 -4.68
N ASP A 173 11.09 -5.26 -5.68
CA ASP A 173 9.74 -4.84 -6.12
C ASP A 173 9.01 -4.05 -5.02
N ALA A 174 9.75 -3.35 -4.16
CA ALA A 174 9.21 -2.57 -3.06
C ALA A 174 8.55 -1.28 -3.56
N PRO A 175 7.30 -0.99 -3.17
CA PRO A 175 6.59 0.19 -3.67
C PRO A 175 7.13 1.46 -2.99
N TYR A 176 7.31 2.52 -3.77
CA TYR A 176 7.70 3.82 -3.24
C TYR A 176 7.02 4.98 -3.98
N ALA A 177 6.59 5.99 -3.25
CA ALA A 177 6.08 7.26 -3.75
C ALA A 177 6.98 8.44 -3.36
N GLN A 178 7.89 8.22 -2.43
CA GLN A 178 8.87 9.19 -1.98
C GLN A 178 10.15 8.46 -1.56
N LYS A 179 11.32 9.04 -1.81
CA LYS A 179 12.58 8.61 -1.21
C LYS A 179 12.99 9.60 -0.14
N ARG A 180 13.48 9.15 1.02
CA ARG A 180 14.05 10.00 2.06
C ARG A 180 15.49 9.62 2.32
N GLU A 181 16.38 10.60 2.27
CA GLU A 181 17.82 10.38 2.36
C GLU A 181 18.41 11.29 3.45
N HIS A 182 19.23 10.70 4.31
CA HIS A 182 19.92 11.40 5.38
C HIS A 182 21.34 11.70 4.92
N PHE A 183 21.71 12.98 4.92
CA PHE A 183 23.02 13.42 4.45
C PHE A 183 23.87 13.98 5.58
N ALA A 184 25.19 13.88 5.42
CA ALA A 184 26.17 14.72 6.08
C ALA A 184 26.96 15.49 5.00
N VAL A 185 26.96 16.82 5.10
CA VAL A 185 27.59 17.71 4.11
C VAL A 185 28.71 18.49 4.75
N SER A 186 29.90 18.39 4.17
CA SER A 186 31.07 19.20 4.54
C SER A 186 31.17 20.37 3.57
N CYS A 187 30.57 21.51 3.95
CA CYS A 187 30.51 22.70 3.10
C CYS A 187 31.90 23.29 2.80
N ALA A 188 32.83 23.22 3.76
CA ALA A 188 34.20 23.69 3.56
C ALA A 188 34.98 22.85 2.55
N ASN A 189 34.72 21.54 2.51
CA ASN A 189 35.41 20.61 1.62
C ASN A 189 34.67 20.38 0.29
N GLY A 190 33.44 20.89 0.16
CA GLY A 190 32.61 20.68 -1.03
C GLY A 190 32.20 19.21 -1.24
N THR A 191 32.05 18.44 -0.15
CA THR A 191 31.72 17.00 -0.20
C THR A 191 30.49 16.64 0.61
N TYR A 192 29.84 15.54 0.27
CA TYR A 192 28.72 14.96 1.02
C TYR A 192 28.86 13.45 1.22
N LYS A 193 28.13 12.92 2.21
CA LYS A 193 27.96 11.51 2.54
C LYS A 193 26.48 11.22 2.68
N GLU A 194 26.02 10.13 2.10
CA GLU A 194 24.69 9.59 2.34
C GLU A 194 24.79 8.60 3.50
N LEU A 195 24.09 8.90 4.60
CA LEU A 195 24.13 8.12 5.83
C LEU A 195 23.06 7.04 5.87
N ALA A 196 21.90 7.32 5.26
CA ALA A 196 20.79 6.39 5.11
C ALA A 196 19.91 6.82 3.92
N GLY A 197 19.24 5.87 3.31
CA GLY A 197 18.27 6.09 2.24
C GLY A 197 17.09 5.14 2.38
N TYR A 198 15.88 5.68 2.38
CA TYR A 198 14.64 4.93 2.54
C TYR A 198 13.68 5.20 1.40
N ASP A 199 13.08 4.12 0.91
CA ASP A 199 11.92 4.16 0.06
C ASP A 199 10.67 4.20 0.94
N LEU A 200 9.77 5.14 0.66
CA LEU A 200 8.52 5.31 1.39
C LEU A 200 7.35 5.03 0.46
N ASP A 201 6.42 4.18 0.91
CA ASP A 201 5.19 3.88 0.20
C ASP A 201 4.24 5.10 0.13
N ALA A 202 3.08 4.94 -0.51
CA ALA A 202 2.08 6.00 -0.65
C ALA A 202 1.51 6.51 0.69
N ARG A 203 1.75 5.81 1.80
CA ARG A 203 1.32 6.14 3.15
C ARG A 203 2.48 6.67 4.02
N ASN A 204 3.61 7.04 3.41
CA ASN A 204 4.83 7.50 4.08
C ASN A 204 5.44 6.46 5.04
N ARG A 205 5.16 5.17 4.87
CA ARG A 205 5.84 4.11 5.61
C ARG A 205 7.06 3.63 4.83
N VAL A 206 8.15 3.35 5.54
CA VAL A 206 9.35 2.75 4.94
C VAL A 206 8.99 1.38 4.35
N SER A 207 9.14 1.24 3.04
CA SER A 207 8.93 -0.02 2.31
C SER A 207 10.25 -0.75 2.06
N ASP A 208 11.33 -0.01 1.81
CA ASP A 208 12.69 -0.53 1.66
C ASP A 208 13.74 0.54 2.00
N GLY A 209 15.03 0.22 1.86
CA GLY A 209 16.12 1.15 2.12
C GLY A 209 17.31 0.54 2.83
N ARG A 210 18.25 1.37 3.26
CA ARG A 210 19.48 0.93 3.93
C ARG A 210 20.11 2.06 4.75
N VAL A 211 20.92 1.67 5.73
CA VAL A 211 21.83 2.57 6.44
C VAL A 211 23.27 2.25 6.06
N ASP A 212 24.00 3.27 5.60
CA ASP A 212 25.40 3.07 5.25
C ASP A 212 26.24 2.95 6.54
N SER A 213 27.00 1.85 6.64
CA SER A 213 27.90 1.60 7.76
C SER A 213 29.19 2.38 7.66
N PHE A 214 29.64 2.64 6.43
CA PHE A 214 30.93 3.24 6.11
C PHE A 214 30.77 4.22 4.95
N PRO A 215 30.00 5.30 5.14
CA PRO A 215 29.68 6.22 4.06
C PRO A 215 30.95 6.90 3.54
N THR A 216 31.10 6.89 2.21
CA THR A 216 32.25 7.48 1.53
C THR A 216 31.92 8.91 1.06
N PRO A 217 32.82 9.89 1.29
CA PRO A 217 32.63 11.24 0.77
C PRO A 217 32.58 11.27 -0.76
N ARG A 218 31.61 12.00 -1.31
CA ARG A 218 31.45 12.30 -2.73
C ARG A 218 31.51 13.81 -2.94
N ASN A 219 32.01 14.27 -4.08
CA ASN A 219 32.02 15.71 -4.41
C ASN A 219 30.60 16.19 -4.65
N ILE A 220 30.28 17.39 -4.17
CA ILE A 220 29.00 18.06 -4.47
C ILE A 220 28.98 18.42 -5.96
N VAL A 221 30.02 19.09 -6.45
CA VAL A 221 30.14 19.46 -7.86
C VAL A 221 30.30 18.22 -8.74
N GLY A 222 29.49 18.14 -9.79
CA GLY A 222 29.41 16.99 -10.68
C GLY A 222 28.51 15.86 -10.16
N SER A 223 27.76 16.09 -9.09
CA SER A 223 26.70 15.17 -8.65
C SER A 223 25.41 15.43 -9.46
N ASP A 224 24.30 14.79 -9.08
CA ASP A 224 23.02 15.09 -9.72
C ASP A 224 22.57 16.53 -9.41
N THR A 225 21.85 17.15 -10.35
CA THR A 225 21.41 18.56 -10.23
C THR A 225 20.55 18.84 -9.00
N ASP A 226 19.76 17.86 -8.54
CA ASP A 226 18.93 18.02 -7.35
C ASP A 226 19.77 17.96 -6.07
N TYR A 227 20.80 17.10 -6.05
CA TYR A 227 21.77 17.01 -4.95
C TYR A 227 22.60 18.29 -4.85
N GLU A 228 23.13 18.79 -5.97
CA GLU A 228 23.86 20.07 -5.99
C GLU A 228 23.01 21.21 -5.42
N LEU A 229 21.75 21.32 -5.86
CA LEU A 229 20.82 22.34 -5.38
C LEU A 229 20.58 22.22 -3.86
N LEU A 230 20.31 21.01 -3.36
CA LEU A 230 20.10 20.75 -1.93
C LEU A 230 21.32 21.13 -1.10
N PHE A 231 22.50 20.63 -1.48
CA PHE A 231 23.73 20.83 -0.71
C PHE A 231 24.18 22.29 -0.73
N ASN A 232 24.04 22.98 -1.87
CA ASN A 232 24.30 24.42 -1.92
C ASN A 232 23.33 25.23 -1.06
N SER A 233 22.05 24.82 -0.97
CA SER A 233 21.06 25.49 -0.14
C SER A 233 21.42 25.44 1.35
N VAL A 234 21.86 24.29 1.85
CA VAL A 234 22.30 24.14 3.26
C VAL A 234 23.64 24.80 3.54
N CYS A 235 24.55 24.83 2.56
CA CYS A 235 25.88 25.41 2.76
C CYS A 235 25.92 26.93 2.66
N ALA A 236 25.13 27.53 1.77
CA ALA A 236 25.18 28.97 1.52
C ALA A 236 24.14 29.76 2.30
N THR A 237 22.94 29.20 2.50
CA THR A 237 21.80 29.94 3.05
C THR A 237 20.92 29.08 3.99
N PRO A 238 21.49 28.45 5.03
CA PRO A 238 20.73 27.59 5.93
C PRO A 238 19.55 28.31 6.60
N GLU A 239 19.69 29.61 6.88
CA GLU A 239 18.66 30.46 7.46
C GLU A 239 17.44 30.68 6.55
N LYS A 240 17.61 30.52 5.23
CA LYS A 240 16.51 30.68 4.26
C LYS A 240 15.65 29.44 4.12
N ILE A 241 16.12 28.28 4.58
CA ILE A 241 15.41 27.01 4.42
C ILE A 241 14.05 27.04 5.13
N ALA A 242 13.98 27.60 6.33
CA ALA A 242 12.72 27.74 7.07
C ALA A 242 11.68 28.65 6.37
N ALA A 243 12.11 29.51 5.44
CA ALA A 243 11.24 30.40 4.68
C ALA A 243 10.75 29.80 3.36
N LEU A 244 11.25 28.63 2.96
CA LEU A 244 10.78 27.93 1.77
C LEU A 244 9.29 27.53 1.93
N PRO A 245 8.56 27.35 0.80
CA PRO A 245 7.17 26.92 0.85
C PRO A 245 7.01 25.60 1.60
N LEU A 246 5.99 25.53 2.46
CA LEU A 246 5.66 24.30 3.18
C LEU A 246 5.21 23.22 2.20
N PHE A 247 5.75 22.02 2.33
CA PHE A 247 5.27 20.85 1.62
C PHE A 247 3.83 20.53 2.04
N LYS A 248 2.95 20.38 1.05
CA LYS A 248 1.60 19.89 1.25
C LYS A 248 1.52 18.47 0.68
N PRO A 249 1.27 17.44 1.51
CA PRO A 249 1.07 16.09 1.01
C PRO A 249 0.02 16.07 -0.10
N ARG A 250 0.29 15.25 -1.13
CA ARG A 250 -0.58 15.06 -2.28
C ARG A 250 -0.95 13.60 -2.42
N LEU A 251 -2.12 13.37 -3.02
CA LEU A 251 -2.56 12.03 -3.37
C LEU A 251 -1.60 11.42 -4.40
N LYS A 252 -1.23 10.15 -4.20
CA LYS A 252 -0.29 9.41 -5.04
C LYS A 252 -1.05 8.46 -5.95
N ALA A 253 -0.94 8.66 -7.26
CA ALA A 253 -1.53 7.72 -8.21
C ALA A 253 -0.89 6.33 -8.02
N PRO A 254 -1.65 5.24 -8.13
CA PRO A 254 -1.13 3.89 -7.96
C PRO A 254 -0.15 3.49 -9.08
N ALA A 255 0.72 2.53 -8.77
CA ALA A 255 1.67 1.98 -9.72
C ALA A 255 0.90 1.31 -10.87
N THR A 256 1.29 1.53 -12.12
CA THR A 256 0.58 0.94 -13.27
C THR A 256 0.88 -0.55 -13.39
N ILE A 257 -0.17 -1.37 -13.46
CA ILE A 257 -0.08 -2.81 -13.68
C ILE A 257 -0.56 -3.10 -15.09
N ALA A 258 0.26 -3.76 -15.89
CA ALA A 258 -0.17 -4.20 -17.22
C ALA A 258 -1.33 -5.21 -17.10
N LEU A 259 -2.46 -4.88 -17.70
CA LEU A 259 -3.64 -5.74 -17.83
C LEU A 259 -3.69 -6.35 -19.24
N GLY A 260 -4.33 -7.52 -19.35
CA GLY A 260 -4.70 -8.07 -20.65
C GLY A 260 -5.81 -7.26 -21.31
N SER A 261 -6.06 -7.48 -22.60
CA SER A 261 -7.17 -6.83 -23.31
C SER A 261 -8.53 -7.43 -22.93
N VAL A 262 -9.56 -6.59 -22.89
CA VAL A 262 -10.95 -7.04 -22.74
C VAL A 262 -11.35 -7.91 -23.93
N GLN A 263 -12.02 -9.03 -23.66
CA GLN A 263 -12.38 -10.00 -24.70
C GLN A 263 -13.47 -9.45 -25.63
N PRO A 264 -13.35 -9.60 -26.97
CA PRO A 264 -14.34 -9.08 -27.92
C PRO A 264 -15.79 -9.55 -27.69
N PRO A 265 -16.07 -10.83 -27.35
CA PRO A 265 -17.43 -11.26 -27.03
C PRO A 265 -18.05 -10.52 -25.84
N VAL A 266 -17.22 -10.10 -24.88
CA VAL A 266 -17.66 -9.33 -23.71
C VAL A 266 -17.99 -7.89 -24.11
N LEU A 267 -17.16 -7.26 -24.95
CA LEU A 267 -17.46 -5.94 -25.49
C LEU A 267 -18.75 -5.94 -26.31
N ALA A 268 -18.98 -6.98 -27.12
CA ALA A 268 -20.21 -7.13 -27.90
C ALA A 268 -21.46 -7.20 -26.99
N ALA A 269 -21.37 -7.89 -25.84
CA ALA A 269 -22.47 -7.95 -24.87
C ALA A 269 -22.76 -6.59 -24.19
N LEU A 270 -21.75 -5.73 -24.10
CA LEU A 270 -21.84 -4.40 -23.47
C LEU A 270 -22.25 -3.28 -24.43
N ALA A 271 -22.08 -3.47 -25.74
CA ALA A 271 -22.32 -2.43 -26.75
C ALA A 271 -23.73 -1.81 -26.69
N GLN A 272 -24.73 -2.58 -26.25
CA GLN A 272 -26.10 -2.09 -26.05
C GLN A 272 -26.24 -1.00 -24.97
N PHE A 273 -25.24 -0.84 -24.10
CA PHE A 273 -25.22 0.12 -22.99
C PHE A 273 -24.30 1.33 -23.23
N ASP A 274 -23.58 1.39 -24.35
CA ASP A 274 -22.57 2.44 -24.63
C ASP A 274 -23.19 3.83 -24.85
N GLN A 275 -24.51 3.91 -25.04
CA GLN A 275 -25.22 5.18 -25.24
C GLN A 275 -25.46 5.95 -23.95
N ASP A 276 -25.35 5.31 -22.77
CA ASP A 276 -25.63 5.95 -21.48
C ASP A 276 -24.38 6.64 -20.94
N LYS A 277 -23.97 7.73 -21.59
CA LYS A 277 -22.83 8.52 -21.12
C LYS A 277 -23.18 9.16 -19.77
N PRO A 278 -22.34 9.01 -18.74
CA PRO A 278 -22.59 9.64 -17.46
C PRO A 278 -22.47 11.16 -17.59
N THR A 279 -23.33 11.88 -16.86
CA THR A 279 -23.33 13.35 -16.81
C THR A 279 -22.26 13.89 -15.85
N SER A 280 -21.77 13.04 -14.94
CA SER A 280 -20.70 13.32 -13.98
C SER A 280 -19.65 12.21 -14.00
N SER A 281 -18.41 12.50 -13.62
CA SER A 281 -17.33 11.50 -13.54
C SER A 281 -16.73 11.46 -12.14
N LEU A 282 -16.52 10.26 -11.60
CA LEU A 282 -15.65 10.04 -10.46
C LEU A 282 -14.22 9.80 -10.98
N LYS A 283 -13.24 10.51 -10.43
CA LYS A 283 -11.81 10.29 -10.68
C LYS A 283 -11.12 9.65 -9.49
N TYR A 284 -11.60 9.94 -8.29
CA TYR A 284 -11.12 9.38 -7.05
C TYR A 284 -12.27 9.09 -6.11
N VAL A 285 -12.21 7.97 -5.39
CA VAL A 285 -13.16 7.65 -4.32
C VAL A 285 -12.41 7.03 -3.15
N HIS A 286 -12.60 7.60 -1.96
CA HIS A 286 -12.14 7.04 -0.69
C HIS A 286 -13.31 6.39 0.02
N PHE A 287 -13.12 5.13 0.38
CA PHE A 287 -14.08 4.30 1.09
C PHE A 287 -13.63 4.09 2.53
N THR A 288 -14.59 4.13 3.44
CA THR A 288 -14.41 3.75 4.84
C THR A 288 -15.53 2.82 5.29
N GLY A 289 -15.27 2.02 6.32
CA GLY A 289 -16.27 1.14 6.88
C GLY A 289 -15.67 0.04 7.74
N THR A 290 -16.32 -1.12 7.74
CA THR A 290 -15.88 -2.29 8.49
C THR A 290 -15.93 -3.56 7.64
N SER A 291 -15.02 -4.47 7.91
CA SER A 291 -14.99 -5.79 7.31
C SER A 291 -14.89 -6.83 8.41
N THR A 292 -15.72 -7.87 8.34
CA THR A 292 -15.68 -8.99 9.27
C THR A 292 -15.37 -10.26 8.52
N MET A 293 -14.23 -10.88 8.85
CA MET A 293 -13.83 -12.17 8.31
C MET A 293 -13.76 -13.20 9.44
N LYS A 294 -14.51 -14.31 9.30
CA LYS A 294 -14.57 -15.42 10.28
C LYS A 294 -14.74 -14.93 11.73
N GLY A 295 -15.66 -13.98 11.93
CA GLY A 295 -15.98 -13.41 13.24
C GLY A 295 -15.02 -12.34 13.77
N LYS A 296 -13.93 -12.02 13.06
CA LYS A 296 -13.06 -10.88 13.41
C LYS A 296 -13.41 -9.66 12.58
N THR A 297 -13.89 -8.62 13.25
CA THR A 297 -14.19 -7.32 12.65
C THR A 297 -12.97 -6.42 12.72
N SER A 298 -12.66 -5.76 11.62
CA SER A 298 -11.67 -4.69 11.53
C SER A 298 -12.26 -3.51 10.77
N ASN A 299 -11.74 -2.32 11.05
CA ASN A 299 -11.98 -1.17 10.17
C ASN A 299 -11.45 -1.49 8.77
N SER A 300 -12.10 -0.93 7.76
CA SER A 300 -11.68 -1.06 6.37
C SER A 300 -11.59 0.32 5.74
N THR A 301 -10.49 0.56 5.06
CA THR A 301 -10.28 1.72 4.20
C THR A 301 -9.77 1.23 2.85
N SER A 302 -10.26 1.85 1.79
CA SER A 302 -9.72 1.65 0.45
C SER A 302 -9.91 2.90 -0.40
N GLU A 303 -9.08 3.02 -1.42
CA GLU A 303 -9.07 4.11 -2.39
C GLU A 303 -9.28 3.51 -3.78
N GLN A 304 -10.05 4.19 -4.61
CA GLN A 304 -10.15 3.90 -6.04
C GLN A 304 -9.77 5.12 -6.86
N PHE A 305 -8.95 4.88 -7.87
CA PHE A 305 -8.54 5.83 -8.88
C PHE A 305 -9.20 5.40 -10.19
N ILE A 306 -10.06 6.26 -10.72
CA ILE A 306 -10.96 5.92 -11.82
C ILE A 306 -10.59 6.75 -13.04
N SER A 307 -10.38 6.07 -14.16
CA SER A 307 -10.13 6.66 -15.46
C SER A 307 -10.88 5.87 -16.54
N ARG A 308 -10.65 6.18 -17.81
CA ARG A 308 -11.19 5.43 -18.94
C ARG A 308 -10.09 4.59 -19.58
N ASP A 309 -10.37 3.32 -19.77
CA ASP A 309 -9.53 2.47 -20.61
C ASP A 309 -9.69 2.88 -22.07
N ALA A 310 -8.60 3.25 -22.73
CA ALA A 310 -8.64 3.77 -24.09
C ALA A 310 -9.06 2.70 -25.12
N ALA A 311 -8.76 1.42 -24.86
CA ALA A 311 -9.05 0.34 -25.79
C ALA A 311 -10.52 -0.09 -25.79
N SER A 312 -11.16 -0.14 -24.61
CA SER A 312 -12.54 -0.60 -24.44
C SER A 312 -13.55 0.52 -24.18
N GLY A 313 -13.10 1.72 -23.80
CA GLY A 313 -13.96 2.83 -23.36
C GLY A 313 -14.57 2.64 -21.96
N GLN A 314 -14.32 1.50 -21.32
CA GLN A 314 -14.85 1.13 -19.99
C GLN A 314 -14.04 1.79 -18.87
N LEU A 315 -14.48 1.60 -17.61
CA LEU A 315 -13.79 2.19 -16.47
C LEU A 315 -12.48 1.44 -16.23
N SER A 316 -11.36 2.17 -16.20
CA SER A 316 -10.10 1.67 -15.66
C SER A 316 -10.05 2.06 -14.20
N ILE A 317 -9.98 1.09 -13.30
CA ILE A 317 -10.01 1.28 -11.86
C ILE A 317 -8.73 0.72 -11.26
N ALA A 318 -7.98 1.55 -10.56
CA ALA A 318 -6.90 1.10 -9.71
C ALA A 318 -7.32 1.27 -8.25
N LEU A 319 -7.33 0.17 -7.52
CA LEU A 319 -7.81 0.10 -6.15
C LEU A 319 -6.62 -0.16 -5.21
N ARG A 320 -6.53 0.63 -4.13
CA ARG A 320 -5.60 0.42 -3.03
C ARG A 320 -6.34 0.22 -1.71
N GLY A 321 -6.15 -0.92 -1.07
CA GLY A 321 -6.70 -1.22 0.25
C GLY A 321 -5.61 -1.45 1.30
N GLU A 322 -6.00 -1.90 2.50
CA GLU A 322 -5.05 -2.45 3.47
C GLU A 322 -4.77 -3.92 3.13
N GLY A 323 -3.52 -4.29 2.81
CA GLY A 323 -3.21 -5.69 2.50
C GLY A 323 -3.44 -6.10 1.07
N TYR A 324 -3.94 -5.21 0.20
CA TYR A 324 -4.20 -5.55 -1.19
C TYR A 324 -4.20 -4.34 -2.11
N GLU A 325 -3.79 -4.56 -3.35
CA GLU A 325 -3.94 -3.62 -4.46
C GLU A 325 -4.49 -4.37 -5.66
N SER A 326 -5.27 -3.68 -6.49
CA SER A 326 -5.75 -4.25 -7.75
C SER A 326 -5.86 -3.21 -8.84
N GLN A 327 -5.81 -3.68 -10.09
CA GLN A 327 -6.22 -2.92 -11.25
C GLN A 327 -7.21 -3.71 -12.06
N SER A 328 -8.25 -3.05 -12.56
CA SER A 328 -9.23 -3.66 -13.43
C SER A 328 -9.69 -2.72 -14.52
N VAL A 329 -10.13 -3.31 -15.63
CA VAL A 329 -11.08 -2.68 -16.54
C VAL A 329 -12.45 -3.25 -16.18
N SER A 330 -13.40 -2.38 -15.83
CA SER A 330 -14.69 -2.75 -15.26
C SER A 330 -15.84 -2.07 -16.00
N TRP A 331 -16.93 -2.81 -16.18
CA TRP A 331 -18.18 -2.21 -16.62
C TRP A 331 -18.88 -1.58 -15.40
N ARG A 332 -18.88 -0.24 -15.37
CA ARG A 332 -19.57 0.59 -14.37
C ARG A 332 -19.24 0.23 -12.89
N ASN A 333 -18.06 -0.31 -12.61
CA ASN A 333 -17.66 -0.83 -11.28
C ASN A 333 -18.57 -1.96 -10.74
N LEU A 334 -19.26 -2.69 -11.63
CA LEU A 334 -20.05 -3.87 -11.26
C LEU A 334 -19.36 -5.18 -11.65
N ILE A 335 -18.76 -5.20 -12.85
CA ILE A 335 -18.21 -6.42 -13.44
C ILE A 335 -16.80 -6.12 -13.94
N ASP A 336 -15.80 -6.72 -13.28
CA ASP A 336 -14.44 -6.72 -13.79
C ASP A 336 -14.38 -7.54 -15.09
N LEU A 337 -13.96 -6.88 -16.17
CA LEU A 337 -13.79 -7.47 -17.50
C LEU A 337 -12.42 -8.10 -17.63
N VAL A 338 -11.41 -7.41 -17.11
CA VAL A 338 -10.06 -7.92 -16.84
C VAL A 338 -9.58 -7.32 -15.52
N SER A 339 -8.87 -8.09 -14.71
CA SER A 339 -8.29 -7.59 -13.47
C SER A 339 -7.02 -8.31 -13.09
N LYS A 340 -6.19 -7.63 -12.31
CA LYS A 340 -5.03 -8.19 -11.64
C LYS A 340 -4.95 -7.63 -10.23
N SER A 341 -4.81 -8.52 -9.26
CA SER A 341 -4.79 -8.20 -7.84
C SER A 341 -3.57 -8.81 -7.17
N THR A 342 -3.02 -8.11 -6.19
CA THR A 342 -1.96 -8.60 -5.31
C THR A 342 -2.44 -8.49 -3.87
N PHE A 343 -2.15 -9.51 -3.07
CA PHE A 343 -2.58 -9.61 -1.67
C PHE A 343 -1.35 -9.82 -0.79
N GLY A 344 -1.02 -8.82 0.03
CA GLY A 344 0.09 -8.81 0.97
C GLY A 344 1.45 -9.11 0.35
N GLY A 345 1.62 -8.86 -0.96
CA GLY A 345 2.84 -9.20 -1.74
C GLY A 345 3.10 -10.70 -1.93
N SER A 346 2.24 -11.59 -1.43
CA SER A 346 2.49 -13.04 -1.38
C SER A 346 1.66 -13.84 -2.39
N MET A 347 0.44 -13.37 -2.67
CA MET A 347 -0.48 -13.98 -3.62
C MET A 347 -0.87 -12.95 -4.67
N ALA A 348 -0.79 -13.35 -5.94
CA ALA A 348 -1.31 -12.61 -7.07
C ALA A 348 -2.40 -13.42 -7.77
N GLU A 349 -3.38 -12.71 -8.29
CA GLU A 349 -4.47 -13.26 -9.09
C GLU A 349 -4.67 -12.39 -10.33
N SER A 350 -4.92 -13.03 -11.47
CA SER A 350 -5.31 -12.33 -12.71
C SER A 350 -6.56 -12.99 -13.25
N THR A 351 -7.57 -12.19 -13.59
CA THR A 351 -8.87 -12.67 -14.03
C THR A 351 -9.25 -12.02 -15.36
N THR A 352 -9.82 -12.80 -16.26
CA THR A 352 -10.40 -12.32 -17.53
C THR A 352 -11.81 -12.86 -17.68
N THR A 353 -12.78 -11.98 -17.86
CA THR A 353 -14.14 -12.38 -18.24
C THR A 353 -14.12 -12.76 -19.72
N THR A 354 -14.51 -13.99 -20.02
CA THR A 354 -14.51 -14.56 -21.39
C THR A 354 -15.89 -14.55 -22.03
N GLN A 355 -16.94 -14.59 -21.21
CA GLN A 355 -18.33 -14.51 -21.64
C GLN A 355 -19.13 -13.66 -20.65
N LEU A 356 -20.08 -12.88 -21.18
CA LEU A 356 -20.97 -12.04 -20.42
C LEU A 356 -22.34 -12.00 -21.09
N SER A 357 -23.41 -12.12 -20.32
CA SER A 357 -24.78 -11.93 -20.80
C SER A 357 -25.64 -11.26 -19.74
N PHE A 358 -26.69 -10.58 -20.19
CA PHE A 358 -27.60 -9.81 -19.37
C PHE A 358 -29.05 -10.18 -19.69
N THR A 359 -29.86 -10.25 -18.64
CA THR A 359 -31.32 -10.42 -18.71
C THR A 359 -32.00 -9.39 -17.81
N GLY A 360 -33.10 -8.81 -18.27
CA GLY A 360 -33.82 -7.75 -17.57
C GLY A 360 -33.44 -6.35 -18.06
N ASN A 361 -34.11 -5.33 -17.52
CA ASN A 361 -33.97 -3.94 -17.98
C ASN A 361 -32.78 -3.23 -17.31
N TRP A 362 -31.56 -3.61 -17.69
CA TRP A 362 -30.30 -3.03 -17.18
C TRP A 362 -30.12 -1.55 -17.54
N LYS A 363 -30.85 -1.04 -18.52
CA LYS A 363 -30.80 0.37 -18.93
C LYS A 363 -31.59 1.27 -17.98
N ALA A 364 -32.84 0.90 -17.69
CA ALA A 364 -33.72 1.71 -16.85
C ALA A 364 -33.63 1.36 -15.36
N LEU A 365 -33.27 0.11 -15.01
CA LEU A 365 -33.24 -0.41 -13.65
C LEU A 365 -34.54 -0.03 -12.88
N PRO A 366 -35.73 -0.39 -13.35
CA PRO A 366 -36.97 0.04 -12.71
C PRO A 366 -37.15 -0.65 -11.36
N VAL A 367 -37.76 0.06 -10.40
CA VAL A 367 -37.98 -0.47 -9.05
C VAL A 367 -38.92 -1.67 -9.10
N GLY A 368 -38.57 -2.74 -8.39
CA GLY A 368 -39.28 -4.02 -8.35
C GLY A 368 -38.76 -5.06 -9.36
N ASP A 369 -37.99 -4.66 -10.37
CA ASP A 369 -37.48 -5.61 -11.36
C ASP A 369 -36.34 -6.46 -10.81
N THR A 370 -36.27 -7.69 -11.33
CA THR A 370 -35.11 -8.57 -11.17
C THR A 370 -34.24 -8.51 -12.42
N LEU A 371 -32.98 -8.17 -12.22
CA LEU A 371 -31.94 -8.08 -13.23
C LEU A 371 -30.99 -9.25 -13.03
N VAL A 372 -30.55 -9.86 -14.11
CA VAL A 372 -29.62 -11.00 -14.06
C VAL A 372 -28.46 -10.74 -14.98
N TYR A 373 -27.25 -11.02 -14.53
CA TYR A 373 -26.09 -11.16 -15.41
C TYR A 373 -25.40 -12.50 -15.15
N GLN A 374 -24.85 -13.07 -16.21
CA GLN A 374 -24.05 -14.28 -16.14
C GLN A 374 -22.67 -13.98 -16.70
N SER A 375 -21.63 -14.37 -15.96
CA SER A 375 -20.24 -14.22 -16.39
C SER A 375 -19.50 -15.54 -16.30
N THR A 376 -18.68 -15.80 -17.31
CA THR A 376 -17.67 -16.87 -17.28
C THR A 376 -16.31 -16.19 -17.22
N ARG A 377 -15.49 -16.57 -16.24
CA ARG A 377 -14.18 -15.98 -15.98
C ARG A 377 -13.11 -17.05 -16.01
N SER A 378 -11.96 -16.72 -16.58
CA SER A 378 -10.72 -17.49 -16.47
C SER A 378 -9.78 -16.79 -15.51
N THR A 379 -9.28 -17.50 -14.50
CA THR A 379 -8.51 -16.94 -13.41
C THR A 379 -7.21 -17.71 -13.22
N LEU A 380 -6.08 -17.00 -13.30
CA LEU A 380 -4.77 -17.48 -12.92
C LEU A 380 -4.45 -16.99 -11.50
N ASN A 381 -4.42 -17.91 -10.55
CA ASN A 381 -3.99 -17.63 -9.18
C ASN A 381 -2.62 -18.25 -8.93
N SER A 382 -1.70 -17.45 -8.37
CA SER A 382 -0.32 -17.87 -8.09
C SER A 382 -0.18 -19.04 -7.11
N VAL A 383 -1.21 -19.37 -6.33
CA VAL A 383 -1.19 -20.45 -5.33
C VAL A 383 -1.93 -21.70 -5.81
N ILE A 384 -3.13 -21.53 -6.38
CA ILE A 384 -4.00 -22.65 -6.78
C ILE A 384 -3.95 -22.98 -8.27
N GLY A 385 -3.24 -22.17 -9.07
CA GLY A 385 -3.13 -22.35 -10.52
C GLY A 385 -4.29 -21.73 -11.29
N ASN A 386 -4.51 -22.25 -12.51
CA ASN A 386 -5.54 -21.75 -13.41
C ASN A 386 -6.88 -22.47 -13.18
N TYR A 387 -7.98 -21.73 -13.19
CA TYR A 387 -9.33 -22.28 -13.14
C TYR A 387 -10.33 -21.36 -13.82
N ASP A 388 -11.40 -21.95 -14.35
CA ASP A 388 -12.54 -21.21 -14.89
C ASP A 388 -13.71 -21.25 -13.91
N LYS A 389 -14.45 -20.15 -13.82
CA LYS A 389 -15.63 -20.03 -12.96
C LYS A 389 -16.76 -19.34 -13.71
N GLN A 390 -17.90 -20.02 -13.76
CA GLN A 390 -19.16 -19.40 -14.15
C GLN A 390 -19.90 -18.90 -12.92
N THR A 391 -20.45 -17.69 -12.99
CA THR A 391 -21.26 -17.08 -11.92
C THR A 391 -22.51 -16.46 -12.55
N ILE A 392 -23.67 -16.74 -11.97
CA ILE A 392 -24.94 -16.09 -12.28
C ILE A 392 -25.30 -15.22 -11.09
N THR A 393 -25.54 -13.94 -11.33
CA THR A 393 -25.87 -12.96 -10.30
C THR A 393 -27.25 -12.38 -10.58
N ARG A 394 -28.10 -12.35 -9.56
CA ARG A 394 -29.46 -11.82 -9.59
C ARG A 394 -29.57 -10.63 -8.67
N CYS A 395 -30.02 -9.51 -9.20
CA CYS A 395 -30.16 -8.24 -8.50
C CYS A 395 -31.60 -7.76 -8.54
N VAL A 396 -32.20 -7.49 -7.39
CA VAL A 396 -33.53 -6.87 -7.29
C VAL A 396 -33.35 -5.38 -7.07
N VAL A 397 -34.00 -4.55 -7.88
CA VAL A 397 -34.00 -3.09 -7.68
C VAL A 397 -35.04 -2.75 -6.62
N GLU A 398 -34.60 -2.35 -5.44
CA GLU A 398 -35.48 -2.23 -4.27
C GLU A 398 -36.17 -0.88 -4.19
N ARG A 399 -35.42 0.20 -4.45
CA ARG A 399 -35.91 1.57 -4.35
C ARG A 399 -35.03 2.53 -5.10
N GLN A 400 -35.55 3.73 -5.33
CA GLN A 400 -34.80 4.89 -5.79
C GLN A 400 -34.77 5.95 -4.68
N LEU A 401 -33.63 6.60 -4.53
CA LEU A 401 -33.38 7.62 -3.51
C LEU A 401 -32.48 8.73 -4.09
N PRO A 402 -32.46 9.95 -3.52
CA PRO A 402 -31.43 10.94 -3.82
C PRO A 402 -30.03 10.39 -3.53
N ALA A 403 -29.07 10.65 -4.41
CA ALA A 403 -27.68 10.21 -4.18
C ALA A 403 -27.05 10.92 -2.97
N SER A 404 -27.56 12.10 -2.60
CA SER A 404 -27.15 12.87 -1.43
C SER A 404 -27.40 12.17 -0.09
N GLU A 405 -28.29 11.17 -0.05
CA GLU A 405 -28.46 10.32 1.15
C GLU A 405 -27.25 9.40 1.38
N LEU A 406 -26.48 9.07 0.33
CA LEU A 406 -25.28 8.22 0.43
C LEU A 406 -24.04 9.04 0.77
N ASN A 407 -23.93 10.23 0.18
CA ASN A 407 -22.93 11.24 0.52
C ASN A 407 -23.46 12.61 0.07
N PRO A 408 -23.44 13.65 0.93
CA PRO A 408 -24.13 14.92 0.67
C PRO A 408 -23.65 15.64 -0.60
N ASN A 409 -22.45 15.34 -1.10
CA ASN A 409 -21.88 15.96 -2.30
C ASN A 409 -22.23 15.21 -3.60
N LEU A 410 -22.81 14.01 -3.53
CA LEU A 410 -23.19 13.26 -4.72
C LEU A 410 -24.41 13.89 -5.40
N LEU A 411 -24.38 13.91 -6.72
CA LEU A 411 -25.42 14.48 -7.56
C LEU A 411 -26.42 13.42 -8.03
N GLY A 412 -27.63 13.87 -8.33
CA GLY A 412 -28.67 13.05 -8.97
C GLY A 412 -29.31 12.03 -8.04
N SER A 413 -29.63 10.87 -8.61
CA SER A 413 -30.35 9.79 -7.93
C SER A 413 -29.55 8.50 -7.89
N ALA A 414 -29.76 7.73 -6.83
CA ALA A 414 -29.24 6.38 -6.66
C ALA A 414 -30.39 5.37 -6.67
N LYS A 415 -30.12 4.17 -7.18
CA LYS A 415 -31.04 3.02 -7.10
C LYS A 415 -30.40 1.96 -6.22
N ALA A 416 -31.10 1.51 -5.18
CA ALA A 416 -30.64 0.44 -4.31
C ALA A 416 -30.92 -0.92 -4.96
N LEU A 417 -29.95 -1.82 -4.93
CA LEU A 417 -30.05 -3.17 -5.44
C LEU A 417 -29.59 -4.19 -4.39
N SER A 418 -30.36 -5.26 -4.24
CA SER A 418 -29.97 -6.46 -3.50
C SER A 418 -29.56 -7.55 -4.47
N CYS A 419 -28.29 -7.94 -4.46
CA CYS A 419 -27.71 -8.89 -5.40
C CYS A 419 -27.28 -10.20 -4.72
N ARG A 420 -27.51 -11.33 -5.38
CA ARG A 420 -27.15 -12.67 -4.92
C ARG A 420 -26.52 -13.47 -6.04
N ASN A 421 -25.56 -14.32 -5.71
CA ASN A 421 -25.00 -15.28 -6.66
C ASN A 421 -25.72 -16.63 -6.53
N ASP A 422 -26.09 -17.22 -7.66
CA ASP A 422 -26.60 -18.58 -7.68
C ASP A 422 -25.49 -19.54 -7.16
N ASN A 423 -25.87 -20.48 -6.29
CA ASN A 423 -24.96 -21.45 -5.66
C ASN A 423 -23.85 -20.86 -4.77
N ASP A 424 -24.03 -19.65 -4.22
CA ASP A 424 -23.13 -19.18 -3.16
C ASP A 424 -23.32 -20.00 -1.89
N LYS A 425 -22.27 -20.71 -1.48
CA LYS A 425 -22.24 -21.55 -0.28
C LYS A 425 -22.72 -20.80 0.97
N TYR A 426 -22.46 -19.50 1.04
CA TYR A 426 -22.76 -18.67 2.20
C TYR A 426 -24.04 -17.83 2.06
N ASN A 427 -24.79 -18.00 0.96
CA ASN A 427 -26.02 -17.26 0.66
C ASN A 427 -25.88 -15.74 0.85
N ARG A 428 -24.75 -15.18 0.44
CA ARG A 428 -24.45 -13.76 0.60
C ARG A 428 -25.41 -12.92 -0.22
N VAL A 429 -25.82 -11.80 0.38
CA VAL A 429 -26.56 -10.74 -0.28
C VAL A 429 -25.67 -9.50 -0.27
N ASN A 430 -25.30 -9.02 -1.45
CA ASN A 430 -24.56 -7.79 -1.61
C ASN A 430 -25.55 -6.66 -1.89
N HIS A 431 -25.41 -5.57 -1.15
CA HIS A 431 -26.21 -4.35 -1.31
C HIS A 431 -25.41 -3.34 -2.12
N LEU A 432 -25.96 -2.93 -3.25
CA LEU A 432 -25.34 -1.96 -4.14
C LEU A 432 -26.22 -0.73 -4.35
N PHE A 433 -25.59 0.37 -4.70
CA PHE A 433 -26.25 1.57 -5.21
C PHE A 433 -25.76 1.87 -6.62
N TYR A 434 -26.67 1.91 -7.58
CA TYR A 434 -26.38 2.46 -8.90
C TYR A 434 -26.53 3.98 -8.87
N LEU A 435 -25.42 4.71 -8.98
CA LEU A 435 -25.37 6.17 -9.05
C LEU A 435 -25.65 6.60 -10.50
N THR A 436 -26.86 7.11 -10.76
CA THR A 436 -27.37 7.33 -12.12
C THR A 436 -26.52 8.30 -12.92
N ASP A 437 -26.20 9.46 -12.34
CA ASP A 437 -25.46 10.54 -13.00
C ASP A 437 -24.00 10.17 -13.29
N TYR A 438 -23.46 9.20 -12.54
CA TYR A 438 -22.07 8.73 -12.65
C TYR A 438 -21.95 7.44 -13.46
N ALA A 439 -23.08 6.80 -13.78
CA ALA A 439 -23.15 5.46 -14.35
C ALA A 439 -22.23 4.46 -13.61
N TYR A 440 -22.35 4.40 -12.30
CA TYR A 440 -21.41 3.73 -11.41
C TYR A 440 -22.15 2.92 -10.34
N PHE A 441 -21.78 1.64 -10.18
CA PHE A 441 -22.27 0.79 -9.09
C PHE A 441 -21.34 0.88 -7.89
N LEU A 442 -21.90 1.29 -6.76
CA LEU A 442 -21.26 1.31 -5.45
C LEU A 442 -21.68 0.06 -4.67
N GLU A 443 -20.77 -0.86 -4.36
CA GLU A 443 -21.03 -1.90 -3.37
C GLU A 443 -20.93 -1.29 -1.98
N SER A 444 -22.04 -1.32 -1.23
CA SER A 444 -22.14 -0.68 0.08
C SER A 444 -22.02 -1.68 1.21
N SER A 445 -22.59 -2.88 1.10
CA SER A 445 -22.49 -3.85 2.19
C SER A 445 -22.75 -5.28 1.72
N THR A 446 -22.42 -6.22 2.59
CA THR A 446 -22.82 -7.63 2.46
C THR A 446 -23.53 -8.06 3.73
N ASP A 447 -24.61 -8.82 3.60
CA ASP A 447 -25.32 -9.37 4.76
C ASP A 447 -24.43 -10.25 5.64
N LYS A 448 -24.67 -10.19 6.95
CA LYS A 448 -23.95 -10.99 7.94
C LYS A 448 -24.06 -12.48 7.65
N ASN A 449 -22.92 -13.15 7.55
CA ASN A 449 -22.80 -14.60 7.44
C ASN A 449 -21.57 -15.13 8.19
N GLU A 450 -21.39 -16.45 8.21
CA GLU A 450 -20.31 -17.10 8.96
C GLU A 450 -18.90 -16.83 8.42
N PHE A 451 -18.78 -16.41 7.15
CA PHE A 451 -17.48 -16.27 6.49
C PHE A 451 -17.03 -14.83 6.37
N PHE A 452 -17.80 -13.98 5.69
CA PHE A 452 -17.40 -12.60 5.37
C PHE A 452 -18.61 -11.68 5.23
N TYR A 453 -18.59 -10.53 5.89
CA TYR A 453 -19.53 -9.44 5.65
C TYR A 453 -18.85 -8.10 5.84
N SER A 454 -19.37 -7.06 5.20
CA SER A 454 -18.78 -5.72 5.26
C SER A 454 -19.84 -4.65 5.19
N ASP A 455 -19.47 -3.46 5.65
CA ASP A 455 -20.21 -2.22 5.47
C ASP A 455 -19.20 -1.18 4.99
N THR A 456 -19.53 -0.47 3.93
CA THR A 456 -18.66 0.45 3.20
C THR A 456 -19.48 1.66 2.75
N ARG A 457 -18.88 2.84 2.89
CA ARG A 457 -19.46 4.11 2.44
C ARG A 457 -18.39 5.02 1.83
N ILE A 458 -18.84 5.95 0.99
CA ILE A 458 -17.98 6.99 0.41
C ILE A 458 -17.73 8.05 1.48
N ASP A 459 -16.46 8.19 1.85
CA ASP A 459 -15.99 9.25 2.75
C ASP A 459 -15.66 10.53 1.96
N LYS A 460 -14.83 10.40 0.92
CA LYS A 460 -14.41 11.48 0.03
C LYS A 460 -14.42 11.02 -1.43
N PHE A 461 -14.65 11.93 -2.38
CA PHE A 461 -14.46 11.67 -3.80
C PHE A 461 -14.04 12.95 -4.55
N GLU A 462 -13.50 12.80 -5.77
CA GLU A 462 -13.14 13.88 -6.71
C GLU A 462 -13.67 13.64 -8.12
#